data_AF-K8PAZ2-F1
#
_entry.id   AF-K8PAZ2-F1
#
_cell.length_a   1.000
_cell.length_b   1.000
_cell.length_c   1.000
_cell.angle_alpha   90.00
_cell.angle_beta   90.00
_cell.angle_gamma   90.00
#
_symmetry.space_group_name_H-M   'P 1'
#
loop_
_entity.id
_entity.type
_entity.pdbx_description
1 polymer ?
#
loop_
_entity_poly.entity_id
_entity_poly.type
_entity_poly.pdbx_seq_one_letter_code
_entity_poly.pdbx_strand_id
1 'polypeptide(L)'
;MSNDVKPTTPSTKSSRSKWPKFIQKNFVFPPLLPDENEEDFEELFDSLVKAVGAETVIEFHQVYDVAILTWEIRRYQQTRMKLIGNHTRQAVKNTFGVMLADRSPITPEAILKHEIAEKTERFFSDARFREQAVNDFDNVDYSIEAATFAQALPEIVAIERLIASAQKRLLSFLGNLEKRCEARAKELAKATAKMSDGTPGT
;
A
#
# COMPACT_ATOMS: atom_id res chain seq x y z
N MET A 1 32.84 -1.57 -22.38
CA MET A 1 31.73 -1.72 -23.32
C MET A 1 30.48 -1.29 -22.58
N SER A 2 30.09 -0.02 -22.74
CA SER A 2 28.94 0.58 -22.06
C SER A 2 27.67 0.18 -22.80
N ASN A 3 26.75 -0.50 -22.11
CA ASN A 3 25.40 -0.71 -22.61
C ASN A 3 24.55 0.50 -22.18
N ASP A 4 24.37 1.43 -23.10
CA ASP A 4 23.34 2.47 -23.02
C ASP A 4 21.96 1.81 -23.15
N VAL A 5 21.37 1.46 -22.01
CA VAL A 5 19.94 1.14 -21.94
C VAL A 5 19.18 2.46 -21.93
N LYS A 6 18.68 2.85 -23.09
CA LYS A 6 17.71 3.94 -23.23
C LYS A 6 16.37 3.45 -22.67
N PRO A 7 15.78 4.07 -21.64
CA PRO A 7 14.42 3.75 -21.26
C PRO A 7 13.49 4.39 -22.29
N THR A 8 12.92 3.56 -23.17
CA THR A 8 11.75 3.92 -23.96
C THR A 8 10.52 3.85 -23.06
N THR A 9 10.09 4.99 -22.53
CA THR A 9 8.72 5.14 -22.04
C THR A 9 7.79 5.39 -23.23
N PRO A 10 6.75 4.58 -23.44
CA PRO A 10 5.68 4.94 -24.36
C PRO A 10 4.96 6.15 -23.77
N SER A 11 5.01 7.27 -24.49
CA SER A 11 4.24 8.48 -24.21
C SER A 11 2.75 8.18 -24.41
N THR A 12 2.12 7.57 -23.41
CA THR A 12 0.67 7.43 -23.30
C THR A 12 0.09 8.84 -23.17
N LYS A 13 -0.77 9.25 -24.11
CA LYS A 13 -1.48 10.54 -24.01
C LYS A 13 -2.14 10.64 -22.63
N SER A 14 -1.73 11.63 -21.84
CA SER A 14 -2.20 11.82 -20.47
C SER A 14 -3.73 11.86 -20.41
N SER A 15 -4.31 10.90 -19.69
CA SER A 15 -5.75 10.79 -19.46
C SER A 15 -6.31 12.00 -18.73
N ARG A 16 -5.45 12.77 -18.03
CA ARG A 16 -5.75 14.04 -17.36
C ARG A 16 -6.52 15.03 -18.23
N SER A 17 -6.25 15.05 -19.54
CA SER A 17 -6.93 15.94 -20.48
C SER A 17 -8.45 15.76 -20.53
N LYS A 18 -8.96 14.60 -20.13
CA LYS A 18 -10.39 14.27 -20.07
C LYS A 18 -11.06 14.69 -18.77
N TRP A 19 -10.29 14.94 -17.71
CA TRP A 19 -10.84 15.30 -16.41
C TRP A 19 -11.22 16.78 -16.35
N PRO A 20 -12.17 17.17 -15.49
CA PRO A 20 -12.43 18.58 -15.22
C PRO A 20 -11.16 19.32 -14.75
N LYS A 21 -10.99 20.59 -15.16
CA LYS A 21 -9.81 21.41 -14.82
C LYS A 21 -9.49 21.47 -13.32
N PHE A 22 -10.50 21.43 -12.46
CA PHE A 22 -10.29 21.46 -11.01
C PHE A 22 -9.68 20.15 -10.48
N ILE A 23 -10.04 18.99 -11.06
CA ILE A 23 -9.39 17.71 -10.75
C ILE A 23 -7.96 17.72 -11.23
N GLN A 24 -7.71 18.19 -12.46
CA GLN A 24 -6.34 18.27 -12.98
C GLN A 24 -5.40 19.05 -12.04
N LYS A 25 -5.89 20.10 -11.37
CA LYS A 25 -5.13 20.84 -10.36
C LYS A 25 -4.76 20.01 -9.13
N ASN A 26 -5.62 19.09 -8.69
CA ASN A 26 -5.33 18.22 -7.57
C ASN A 26 -4.21 17.22 -7.90
N PHE A 27 -4.02 16.88 -9.18
CA PHE A 27 -2.93 16.04 -9.68
C PHE A 27 -1.65 16.82 -10.01
N VAL A 28 -1.59 18.14 -9.75
CA VAL A 28 -0.32 18.88 -9.78
C VAL A 28 0.53 18.53 -8.56
N PHE A 29 -0.13 18.25 -7.43
CA PHE A 29 0.49 17.80 -6.19
C PHE A 29 -0.34 16.65 -5.62
N PRO A 30 -0.29 15.45 -6.26
CA PRO A 30 -1.05 14.31 -5.78
C PRO A 30 -0.52 13.92 -4.38
N PRO A 31 -1.35 13.34 -3.50
CA PRO A 31 -0.97 13.01 -2.14
C PRO A 31 -0.11 11.74 -2.10
N LEU A 32 1.00 11.76 -2.82
CA LEU A 32 1.94 10.66 -3.00
C LEU A 32 3.21 10.90 -2.19
N LEU A 33 3.83 9.80 -1.74
CA LEU A 33 5.18 9.81 -1.18
C LEU A 33 6.22 9.85 -2.30
N PRO A 34 7.48 10.23 -2.02
CA PRO A 34 8.53 10.34 -3.03
C PRO A 34 8.83 9.04 -3.80
N ASP A 35 8.56 7.86 -3.21
CA ASP A 35 8.78 6.55 -3.82
C ASP A 35 7.52 5.95 -4.49
N GLU A 36 6.42 6.68 -4.51
CA GLU A 36 5.16 6.21 -5.08
C GLU A 36 5.01 6.60 -6.56
N ASN A 37 4.42 5.69 -7.34
CA ASN A 37 4.23 5.90 -8.77
C ASN A 37 2.96 6.72 -9.04
N GLU A 38 3.14 7.87 -9.67
CA GLU A 38 2.04 8.75 -10.08
C GLU A 38 1.13 8.08 -11.11
N GLU A 39 1.68 7.35 -12.09
CA GLU A 39 0.92 6.67 -13.14
C GLU A 39 -0.05 5.62 -12.58
N ASP A 40 0.39 4.83 -11.60
CA ASP A 40 -0.44 3.83 -10.93
C ASP A 40 -1.59 4.48 -10.15
N PHE A 41 -1.36 5.65 -9.57
CA PHE A 41 -2.41 6.42 -8.89
C PHE A 41 -3.40 7.02 -9.89
N GLU A 42 -2.93 7.51 -11.04
CA GLU A 42 -3.79 8.00 -12.12
C GLU A 42 -4.66 6.87 -12.68
N GLU A 43 -4.08 5.70 -12.91
CA GLU A 43 -4.80 4.52 -13.41
C GLU A 43 -5.88 4.09 -12.41
N LEU A 44 -5.56 4.08 -11.11
CA LEU A 44 -6.54 3.83 -10.06
C LEU A 44 -7.69 4.84 -10.16
N PHE A 45 -7.40 6.13 -10.24
CA PHE A 45 -8.42 7.16 -10.34
C PHE A 45 -9.27 7.01 -11.60
N ASP A 46 -8.65 6.81 -12.78
CA ASP A 46 -9.36 6.60 -14.05
C ASP A 46 -10.28 5.38 -14.01
N SER A 47 -9.82 4.28 -13.39
CA SER A 47 -10.62 3.07 -13.23
C SER A 47 -11.88 3.33 -12.39
N LEU A 48 -11.75 4.14 -11.33
CA LEU A 48 -12.87 4.53 -10.47
C LEU A 48 -13.82 5.50 -11.17
N VAL A 49 -13.30 6.48 -11.91
CA VAL A 49 -14.11 7.42 -12.72
C VAL A 49 -14.96 6.63 -13.72
N LYS A 50 -14.34 5.66 -14.40
CA LYS A 50 -15.02 4.81 -15.38
C LYS A 50 -16.06 3.90 -14.72
N ALA A 51 -15.74 3.29 -13.57
CA ALA A 51 -16.64 2.40 -12.87
C ALA A 51 -17.90 3.12 -12.35
N VAL A 52 -17.73 4.36 -11.89
CA VAL A 52 -18.82 5.20 -11.35
C VAL A 52 -19.62 5.90 -12.45
N GLY A 53 -19.02 6.10 -13.63
CA GLY A 53 -19.57 7.00 -14.63
C GLY A 53 -19.71 8.41 -14.07
N ALA A 54 -18.62 8.95 -13.52
CA ALA A 54 -18.62 10.30 -12.96
C ALA A 54 -18.78 11.33 -14.08
N GLU A 55 -19.79 12.19 -13.96
CA GLU A 55 -20.13 13.22 -14.96
C GLU A 55 -20.11 14.62 -14.35
N THR A 56 -20.47 14.71 -13.06
CA THR A 56 -20.57 15.97 -12.34
C THR A 56 -19.32 16.27 -11.52
N VAL A 57 -19.10 17.56 -11.24
CA VAL A 57 -18.01 18.05 -10.38
C VAL A 57 -17.95 17.31 -9.05
N ILE A 58 -19.10 17.07 -8.42
CA ILE A 58 -19.16 16.45 -7.10
C ILE A 58 -18.80 14.96 -7.18
N GLU A 59 -19.22 14.25 -8.23
CA GLU A 59 -18.85 12.84 -8.43
C GLU A 59 -17.35 12.69 -8.66
N PHE A 60 -16.75 13.56 -9.48
CA PHE A 60 -15.30 13.57 -9.68
C PHE A 60 -14.54 13.80 -8.38
N HIS A 61 -15.02 14.71 -7.52
CA HIS A 61 -14.40 14.94 -6.20
C HIS A 61 -14.53 13.72 -5.28
N GLN A 62 -15.71 13.08 -5.25
CA GLN A 62 -15.91 11.85 -4.47
C GLN A 62 -15.04 10.70 -4.96
N VAL A 63 -14.92 10.53 -6.28
CA VAL A 63 -14.03 9.53 -6.87
C VAL A 63 -12.57 9.81 -6.49
N TYR A 64 -12.17 11.09 -6.43
CA TYR A 64 -10.84 11.48 -6.00
C TYR A 64 -10.59 11.13 -4.53
N ASP A 65 -11.54 11.41 -3.63
CA ASP A 65 -11.44 11.03 -2.22
C ASP A 65 -11.34 9.50 -2.05
N VAL A 66 -12.12 8.74 -2.84
CA VAL A 66 -12.07 7.27 -2.87
C VAL A 66 -10.70 6.78 -3.35
N ALA A 67 -10.13 7.40 -4.39
CA ALA A 67 -8.80 7.07 -4.89
C ALA A 67 -7.73 7.32 -3.83
N ILE A 68 -7.76 8.48 -3.15
CA ILE A 68 -6.85 8.82 -2.05
C ILE A 68 -6.94 7.78 -0.94
N LEU A 69 -8.14 7.49 -0.44
CA LEU A 69 -8.32 6.56 0.67
C LEU A 69 -7.87 5.14 0.31
N THR A 70 -8.15 4.71 -0.93
CA THR A 70 -7.66 3.43 -1.44
C THR A 70 -6.14 3.38 -1.48
N TRP A 71 -5.51 4.48 -1.91
CA TRP A 71 -4.06 4.60 -1.95
C TRP A 71 -3.43 4.64 -0.56
N GLU A 72 -4.01 5.39 0.39
CA GLU A 72 -3.61 5.41 1.79
C GLU A 72 -3.63 4.01 2.42
N ILE A 73 -4.69 3.23 2.18
CA ILE A 73 -4.79 1.86 2.69
C ILE A 73 -3.65 1.00 2.14
N ARG A 74 -3.37 1.07 0.83
CA ARG A 74 -2.24 0.33 0.21
C ARG A 74 -0.90 0.74 0.82
N ARG A 75 -0.66 2.05 0.97
CA ARG A 75 0.55 2.60 1.60
C ARG A 75 0.72 2.08 3.03
N TYR A 76 -0.33 2.11 3.84
CA TYR A 76 -0.27 1.62 5.22
C TYR A 76 0.03 0.13 5.28
N GLN A 77 -0.59 -0.67 4.40
CA GLN A 77 -0.30 -2.10 4.30
C GLN A 77 1.16 -2.38 3.91
N GLN A 78 1.69 -1.67 2.92
CA GLN A 78 3.09 -1.79 2.52
C GLN A 78 4.05 -1.34 3.64
N THR A 79 3.72 -0.24 4.32
CA THR A 79 4.48 0.26 5.47
C THR A 79 4.52 -0.77 6.59
N ARG A 80 3.39 -1.41 6.91
CA ARG A 80 3.31 -2.52 7.86
C ARG A 80 4.25 -3.67 7.50
N MET A 81 4.31 -4.06 6.22
CA MET A 81 5.20 -5.13 5.77
C MET A 81 6.68 -4.74 5.88
N LYS A 82 7.06 -3.52 5.46
CA LYS A 82 8.43 -3.00 5.61
C LYS A 82 8.85 -2.96 7.08
N LEU A 83 7.95 -2.49 7.96
CA LEU A 83 8.15 -2.43 9.40
C LEU A 83 8.40 -3.83 9.99
N ILE A 84 7.55 -4.81 9.69
CA ILE A 84 7.74 -6.20 10.14
C ILE A 84 9.10 -6.72 9.69
N GLY A 85 9.48 -6.51 8.43
CA GLY A 85 10.80 -6.92 7.92
C GLY A 85 11.97 -6.29 8.69
N ASN A 86 11.86 -5.01 9.06
CA ASN A 86 12.88 -4.33 9.87
C ASN A 86 12.99 -4.93 11.27
N HIS A 87 11.85 -5.20 11.93
CA HIS A 87 11.85 -5.85 13.24
C HIS A 87 12.33 -7.30 13.17
N THR A 88 12.04 -8.03 12.09
CA THR A 88 12.58 -9.38 11.87
C THR A 88 14.10 -9.36 11.79
N ARG A 89 14.67 -8.42 11.03
CA ARG A 89 16.13 -8.25 10.97
C ARG A 89 16.72 -7.93 12.34
N GLN A 90 16.07 -7.09 13.13
CA GLN A 90 16.53 -6.77 14.48
C GLN A 90 16.39 -7.97 15.44
N ALA A 91 15.31 -8.73 15.36
CA ALA A 91 15.09 -9.94 16.15
C ALA A 91 16.20 -10.97 15.88
N VAL A 92 16.45 -11.30 14.61
CA VAL A 92 17.54 -12.21 14.18
C VAL A 92 18.90 -11.74 14.71
N LYS A 93 19.19 -10.44 14.58
CA LYS A 93 20.43 -9.84 15.10
C LYS A 93 20.57 -10.04 16.61
N ASN A 94 19.50 -9.81 17.36
CA ASN A 94 19.49 -9.99 18.81
C ASN A 94 19.69 -11.46 19.20
N THR A 95 19.04 -12.40 18.49
CA THR A 95 19.18 -13.84 18.73
C THR A 95 20.62 -14.30 18.54
N PHE A 96 21.25 -13.92 17.43
CA PHE A 96 22.67 -14.21 17.24
C PHE A 96 23.55 -13.58 18.33
N GLY A 97 23.20 -12.39 18.81
CA GLY A 97 23.89 -11.74 19.92
C GLY A 97 23.86 -12.57 21.21
N VAL A 98 22.69 -13.11 21.57
CA VAL A 98 22.54 -13.99 22.74
C VAL A 98 23.35 -15.27 22.55
N MET A 99 23.16 -15.98 21.43
CA MET A 99 23.83 -17.25 21.18
C MET A 99 25.37 -17.15 21.16
N LEU A 100 25.91 -16.05 20.63
CA LEU A 100 27.36 -15.85 20.56
C LEU A 100 27.95 -15.42 21.91
N ALA A 101 27.23 -14.60 22.67
CA ALA A 101 27.63 -14.21 24.02
C ALA A 101 27.71 -15.44 24.95
N ASP A 102 26.75 -16.37 24.84
CA ASP A 102 26.72 -17.60 25.64
C ASP A 102 27.87 -18.55 25.29
N ARG A 103 28.28 -18.60 24.01
CA ARG A 103 29.36 -19.48 23.54
C ARG A 103 30.77 -18.97 23.84
N SER A 104 30.96 -17.66 23.93
CA SER A 104 32.29 -17.07 24.10
C SER A 104 32.25 -15.76 24.90
N PRO A 105 32.11 -15.85 26.23
CA PRO A 105 31.92 -14.69 27.11
C PRO A 105 33.15 -13.78 27.22
N ILE A 106 34.33 -14.24 26.77
CA ILE A 106 35.60 -13.50 26.84
C ILE A 106 35.90 -12.77 25.51
N THR A 107 35.04 -12.90 24.50
CA THR A 107 35.27 -12.28 23.19
C THR A 107 35.19 -10.76 23.26
N PRO A 108 36.17 -10.03 22.68
CA PRO A 108 36.07 -8.58 22.55
C PRO A 108 34.78 -8.15 21.84
N GLU A 109 34.10 -7.12 22.36
CA GLU A 109 32.79 -6.64 21.87
C GLU A 109 32.80 -6.29 20.37
N ALA A 110 33.90 -5.73 19.87
CA ALA A 110 34.03 -5.37 18.46
C ALA A 110 34.00 -6.60 17.52
N ILE A 111 34.63 -7.70 17.93
CA ILE A 111 34.64 -8.96 17.18
C ILE A 111 33.23 -9.58 17.19
N LEU A 112 32.59 -9.58 18.37
CA LEU A 112 31.22 -10.05 18.53
C LEU A 112 30.23 -9.28 17.64
N LYS A 113 30.31 -7.94 17.61
CA LYS A 113 29.47 -7.10 16.74
C LYS A 113 29.66 -7.40 15.26
N HIS A 114 30.90 -7.63 14.82
CA HIS A 114 31.19 -7.99 13.44
C HIS A 114 30.57 -9.35 13.09
N GLU A 115 30.78 -10.37 13.92
CA GLU A 115 30.22 -11.71 13.68
C GLU A 115 28.69 -11.71 13.66
N ILE A 116 28.04 -10.98 14.59
CA ILE A 116 26.58 -10.81 14.60
C ILE A 116 26.11 -10.19 13.28
N ALA A 117 26.77 -9.12 12.80
CA ALA A 117 26.40 -8.44 11.57
C ALA A 117 26.54 -9.36 10.35
N GLU A 118 27.65 -10.09 10.25
CA GLU A 118 27.91 -11.05 9.17
C GLU A 118 26.85 -12.17 9.15
N LYS A 119 26.56 -12.79 10.30
CA LYS A 119 25.54 -13.84 10.39
C LYS A 119 24.14 -13.31 10.09
N THR A 120 23.82 -12.11 10.57
CA THR A 120 22.53 -11.47 10.27
C THR A 120 22.40 -11.25 8.77
N GLU A 121 23.40 -10.73 8.08
CA GLU A 121 23.32 -10.52 6.63
C GLU A 121 23.19 -11.85 5.88
N ARG A 122 24.00 -12.84 6.27
CA ARG A 122 23.94 -14.18 5.67
C ARG A 122 22.57 -14.84 5.84
N PHE A 123 21.88 -14.61 6.97
CA PHE A 123 20.51 -15.10 7.20
C PHE A 123 19.52 -14.59 6.14
N PHE A 124 19.69 -13.34 5.68
CA PHE A 124 18.79 -12.76 4.67
C PHE A 124 19.22 -13.06 3.23
N SER A 125 20.51 -13.34 2.98
CA SER A 125 21.04 -13.58 1.64
C SER A 125 21.17 -15.05 1.24
N ASP A 126 21.31 -15.98 2.20
CA ASP A 126 21.58 -17.41 1.95
C ASP A 126 20.46 -18.28 2.56
N ALA A 127 19.68 -18.92 1.68
CA ALA A 127 18.54 -19.75 2.09
C ALA A 127 18.95 -20.99 2.90
N ARG A 128 20.10 -21.61 2.59
CA ARG A 128 20.58 -22.79 3.32
C ARG A 128 21.05 -22.42 4.72
N PHE A 129 21.79 -21.32 4.83
CA PHE A 129 22.20 -20.79 6.13
C PHE A 129 21.00 -20.37 6.97
N ARG A 130 19.98 -19.74 6.36
CA ARG A 130 18.74 -19.39 7.04
C ARG A 130 18.04 -20.61 7.65
N GLU A 131 17.88 -21.69 6.88
CA GLU A 131 17.28 -22.93 7.37
C GLU A 131 18.06 -23.52 8.55
N GLN A 132 19.40 -23.55 8.43
CA GLN A 132 20.26 -23.98 9.54
C GLN A 132 20.10 -23.09 10.78
N ALA A 133 20.12 -21.77 10.60
CA ALA A 133 20.00 -20.83 11.70
C ALA A 133 18.63 -20.90 12.39
N VAL A 134 17.54 -21.12 11.65
CA VAL A 134 16.21 -21.35 12.23
C VAL A 134 16.22 -22.59 13.13
N ASN A 135 16.79 -23.71 12.66
CA ASN A 135 16.95 -24.90 13.49
C ASN A 135 17.81 -24.63 14.74
N ASP A 136 18.87 -23.84 14.61
CA ASP A 136 19.71 -23.44 15.74
C ASP A 136 18.96 -22.56 16.76
N PHE A 137 18.01 -21.72 16.30
CA PHE A 137 17.18 -20.88 17.16
C PHE A 137 16.14 -21.70 17.92
N ASP A 138 15.54 -22.69 17.28
CA ASP A 138 14.59 -23.61 17.92
C ASP A 138 15.28 -24.41 19.04
N ASN A 139 16.55 -24.77 18.87
CA ASN A 139 17.34 -25.45 19.90
C ASN A 139 17.60 -24.61 21.16
N VAL A 140 17.40 -23.28 21.11
CA VAL A 140 17.51 -22.37 22.26
C VAL A 140 16.15 -21.78 22.66
N ASP A 141 15.05 -22.47 22.30
CA ASP A 141 13.66 -22.07 22.57
C ASP A 141 13.33 -20.64 22.12
N TYR A 142 13.98 -20.17 21.05
CA TYR A 142 13.80 -18.81 20.55
C TYR A 142 13.01 -18.78 19.24
N SER A 143 11.83 -18.17 19.27
CA SER A 143 11.03 -17.91 18.06
C SER A 143 11.28 -16.50 17.51
N ILE A 144 11.88 -16.42 16.30
CA ILE A 144 12.04 -15.15 15.58
C ILE A 144 10.70 -14.45 15.37
N GLU A 145 9.66 -15.22 15.02
CA GLU A 145 8.33 -14.68 14.75
C GLU A 145 7.73 -14.03 15.98
N ALA A 146 7.75 -14.73 17.13
CA ALA A 146 7.25 -14.19 18.38
C ALA A 146 8.02 -12.93 18.81
N ALA A 147 9.35 -12.95 18.70
CA ALA A 147 10.18 -11.79 19.03
C ALA A 147 9.96 -10.61 18.09
N THR A 148 9.84 -10.87 16.79
CA THR A 148 9.49 -9.86 15.78
C THR A 148 8.17 -9.21 16.13
N PHE A 149 7.14 -10.03 16.37
CA PHE A 149 5.79 -9.55 16.64
C PHE A 149 5.73 -8.75 17.94
N ALA A 150 6.35 -9.25 19.01
CA ALA A 150 6.42 -8.55 20.29
C ALA A 150 7.08 -7.16 20.17
N GLN A 151 8.14 -7.06 19.37
CA GLN A 151 8.84 -5.79 19.13
C GLN A 151 8.03 -4.83 18.24
N ALA A 152 7.36 -5.33 17.21
CA ALA A 152 6.63 -4.53 16.22
C ALA A 152 5.19 -4.19 16.63
N LEU A 153 4.68 -4.80 17.71
CA LEU A 153 3.26 -4.73 18.06
C LEU A 153 2.74 -3.30 18.25
N PRO A 154 3.42 -2.38 18.97
CA PRO A 154 2.91 -1.02 19.16
C PRO A 154 2.70 -0.29 17.84
N GLU A 155 3.66 -0.38 16.93
CA GLU A 155 3.64 0.26 15.62
C GLU A 155 2.63 -0.41 14.67
N ILE A 156 2.54 -1.75 14.69
CA ILE A 156 1.51 -2.48 13.94
C ILE A 156 0.12 -2.03 14.37
N VAL A 157 -0.15 -1.96 15.68
CA VAL A 157 -1.45 -1.51 16.22
C VAL A 157 -1.77 -0.08 15.77
N ALA A 158 -0.77 0.81 15.74
CA ALA A 158 -0.95 2.17 15.23
C ALA A 158 -1.34 2.16 13.74
N ILE A 159 -0.64 1.38 12.91
CA ILE A 159 -0.94 1.26 11.48
C ILE A 159 -2.33 0.64 11.25
N GLU A 160 -2.70 -0.40 11.99
CA GLU A 160 -4.02 -1.03 11.88
C GLU A 160 -5.15 -0.04 12.19
N ARG A 161 -4.97 0.85 13.18
CA ARG A 161 -5.93 1.91 13.47
C ARG A 161 -6.06 2.90 12.32
N LEU A 162 -4.97 3.25 11.66
CA LEU A 162 -4.98 4.11 10.47
C LEU A 162 -5.71 3.43 9.30
N ILE A 163 -5.44 2.14 9.06
CA ILE A 163 -6.13 1.34 8.04
C ILE A 163 -7.63 1.29 8.33
N ALA A 164 -8.03 0.93 9.55
CA ALA A 164 -9.44 0.84 9.93
C ALA A 164 -10.16 2.20 9.78
N SER A 165 -9.49 3.30 10.15
CA SER A 165 -10.01 4.65 9.97
C SER A 165 -10.19 5.01 8.49
N ALA A 166 -9.21 4.70 7.63
CA ALA A 166 -9.30 4.93 6.19
C ALA A 166 -10.40 4.06 5.54
N GLN A 167 -10.49 2.78 5.90
CA GLN A 167 -11.53 1.87 5.43
C GLN A 167 -12.94 2.34 5.83
N LYS A 168 -13.12 2.80 7.07
CA LYS A 168 -14.40 3.36 7.53
C LYS A 168 -14.83 4.56 6.69
N ARG A 169 -13.90 5.49 6.43
CA ARG A 169 -14.15 6.66 5.57
C ARG A 169 -14.48 6.22 4.15
N LEU A 170 -13.71 5.29 3.60
CA LEU A 170 -13.90 4.74 2.26
C LEU A 170 -15.30 4.14 2.09
N LEU A 171 -15.73 3.27 3.01
CA LEU A 171 -17.07 2.68 3.00
C LEU A 171 -18.17 3.74 3.06
N SER A 172 -17.98 4.80 3.85
CA SER A 172 -18.94 5.92 3.88
C SER A 172 -19.02 6.65 2.53
N PHE A 173 -17.89 6.86 1.85
CA PHE A 173 -17.87 7.52 0.55
C PHE A 173 -18.50 6.65 -0.54
N LEU A 174 -18.18 5.35 -0.56
CA LEU A 174 -18.77 4.39 -1.49
C LEU A 174 -20.29 4.29 -1.31
N GLY A 175 -20.79 4.21 -0.07
CA GLY A 175 -22.24 4.19 0.18
C GLY A 175 -22.96 5.48 -0.22
N ASN A 176 -22.29 6.65 -0.13
CA ASN A 176 -22.85 7.91 -0.63
C ASN A 176 -22.87 7.97 -2.15
N LEU A 177 -21.87 7.38 -2.80
CA LEU A 177 -21.74 7.32 -4.25
C LEU A 177 -22.79 6.38 -4.86
N GLU A 178 -23.00 5.21 -4.25
CA GLU A 178 -24.02 4.25 -4.65
C GLU A 178 -25.43 4.86 -4.63
N LYS A 179 -25.79 5.53 -3.52
CA LYS A 179 -27.09 6.25 -3.40
C LYS A 179 -27.32 7.28 -4.51
N ARG A 180 -26.26 7.99 -4.92
CA ARG A 180 -26.35 8.98 -6.01
C ARG A 180 -26.52 8.31 -7.36
N CYS A 181 -25.78 7.23 -7.60
CA CYS A 181 -25.92 6.44 -8.83
C CYS A 181 -27.33 5.88 -8.96
N GLU A 182 -27.90 5.34 -7.88
CA GLU A 182 -29.30 4.88 -7.85
C GLU A 182 -30.30 6.00 -8.13
N ALA A 183 -30.12 7.17 -7.48
CA ALA A 183 -31.01 8.31 -7.69
C ALA A 183 -31.00 8.78 -9.15
N ARG A 184 -29.81 8.86 -9.76
CA ARG A 184 -29.65 9.20 -11.18
C ARG A 184 -30.30 8.17 -12.10
N ALA A 185 -30.10 6.88 -11.84
CA ALA A 185 -30.73 5.82 -12.61
C ALA A 185 -32.26 5.89 -12.54
N LYS A 186 -32.83 6.18 -11.35
CA LYS A 186 -34.27 6.39 -11.16
C LYS A 186 -34.79 7.59 -11.94
N GLU A 187 -34.08 8.72 -11.92
CA GLU A 187 -34.48 9.91 -12.68
C GLU A 187 -34.39 9.70 -14.20
N LEU A 188 -33.35 9.02 -14.69
CA LEU A 188 -33.24 8.63 -16.10
C LEU A 188 -34.40 7.72 -16.52
N ALA A 189 -34.75 6.71 -15.71
CA ALA A 189 -35.88 5.83 -16.00
C ALA A 189 -37.22 6.60 -16.08
N LYS A 190 -37.44 7.56 -15.17
CA LYS A 190 -38.64 8.43 -15.21
C LYS A 190 -38.66 9.31 -16.46
N ALA A 191 -37.52 9.88 -16.85
CA ALA A 191 -37.44 10.72 -18.04
C ALA A 191 -37.76 9.93 -19.31
N THR A 192 -37.20 8.73 -19.46
CA THR A 192 -37.47 7.84 -20.59
C THR A 192 -38.93 7.43 -20.66
N ALA A 193 -39.57 7.11 -19.52
CA ALA A 193 -40.99 6.74 -19.48
C ALA A 193 -41.92 7.89 -19.92
N LYS A 194 -41.59 9.14 -19.54
CA LYS A 194 -42.36 10.32 -20.01
C LYS A 194 -42.23 10.55 -21.50
N MET A 195 -41.07 10.24 -22.10
CA MET A 195 -40.85 10.40 -23.54
C MET A 195 -41.60 9.33 -24.35
N SER A 196 -41.75 8.10 -23.84
CA SER A 196 -42.53 7.06 -24.52
C SER A 196 -44.03 7.33 -24.50
N ASP A 197 -44.57 7.93 -23.44
CA ASP A 197 -46.01 8.25 -23.33
C ASP A 197 -46.42 9.50 -24.13
N GLY A 198 -45.47 10.28 -24.62
CA GLY A 198 -45.68 11.56 -25.30
C GLY A 198 -45.71 11.52 -26.83
N THR A 199 -45.85 10.34 -27.48
CA THR A 199 -45.93 10.24 -28.94
C THR A 199 -47.38 10.03 -29.40
N PRO A 200 -48.20 11.09 -29.60
CA PRO A 200 -49.46 10.95 -30.32
C PRO A 200 -49.16 10.83 -31.82
N GLY A 201 -49.78 9.84 -32.45
CA GLY A 201 -49.67 9.57 -33.88
C GLY A 201 -49.99 10.80 -34.73
N THR A 202 -49.13 11.03 -35.72
CA THR A 202 -49.46 11.76 -36.94
C THR A 202 -49.84 10.78 -38.03
#